data_AF-A0A3D1A1K2-F1
#
_entry.id   AF-A0A3D1A1K2-F1
#
_cell.length_a   1.000
_cell.length_b   1.000
_cell.length_c   1.000
_cell.angle_alpha   90.00
_cell.angle_beta   90.00
_cell.angle_gamma   90.00
#
_symmetry.space_group_name_H-M   'P 1'
#
loop_
_entity.id
_entity.type
_entity.pdbx_description
1 polymer ?
#
loop_
_entity_poly.entity_id
_entity_poly.type
_entity_poly.pdbx_seq_one_letter_code
_entity_poly.pdbx_strand_id
1 'polypeptide(L)'
;MDFSVDAEFQKQVDWVENFAAEEIEPLDTFMRTRQDADGNELTRDQWRAVFRYIGDLQQQVKDQGLWGFHLGPELGGPGLGQVKLSLLNEILGRTRMGPTIFGCAAPDTGNMELLAHNGTEEQKKKYLEPTLAGKMRSAYAMTEPHAGEPGEFKCNANRDGDDWILNGEKWFISNALAADFLIVMAITEPDAPTLERASMFIVETSNPGVEFVRNIHTFGTPFTENLNTEKGRGGHAYIRFNDVRLPSDALLGKEGAGFVGSQTRLSGGRIHHAMRTVGVCKKALDMACERALSRRSKGQVLADKQMVQADLAESYIQLQQFRLHVLYTAWLIDMTGSYTREIRKEIAAIKISAAKVMHDVVYRAIHLHGSLGMSNETPLGDMWMSAPWMGIMDGSSESHKENLAKLMLREYEPCEDLFPSYHLPRMQEEAAKKFTVVIKKYASNSQ
;
A
#
# COMPACT_ATOMS: atom_id res chain seq x y z
N MET A 1 -20.88 10.15 -16.52
CA MET A 1 -19.87 10.02 -15.44
C MET A 1 -19.50 11.42 -15.01
N ASP A 2 -19.54 11.68 -13.71
CA ASP A 2 -19.12 12.94 -13.10
C ASP A 2 -17.88 12.63 -12.27
N PHE A 3 -16.79 13.34 -12.54
CA PHE A 3 -15.51 13.19 -11.83
C PHE A 3 -15.25 14.34 -10.86
N SER A 4 -16.23 15.22 -10.66
CA SER A 4 -16.15 16.27 -9.66
C SER A 4 -16.16 15.68 -8.26
N VAL A 5 -15.48 16.37 -7.35
CA VAL A 5 -15.54 16.09 -5.93
C VAL A 5 -16.72 16.87 -5.36
N ASP A 6 -17.50 16.23 -4.50
CA ASP A 6 -18.57 16.88 -3.74
C ASP A 6 -18.05 18.16 -3.05
N ALA A 7 -18.81 19.26 -3.14
CA ALA A 7 -18.35 20.59 -2.73
C ALA A 7 -18.06 20.68 -1.22
N GLU A 8 -18.75 19.90 -0.39
CA GLU A 8 -18.45 19.82 1.04
C GLU A 8 -17.14 19.09 1.29
N PHE A 9 -16.94 17.94 0.63
CA PHE A 9 -15.70 17.19 0.74
C PHE A 9 -14.50 17.92 0.11
N GLN A 10 -14.70 18.69 -0.96
CA GLN A 10 -13.65 19.50 -1.58
C GLN A 10 -13.01 20.46 -0.57
N LYS A 11 -13.78 21.02 0.37
CA LYS A 11 -13.22 21.87 1.44
C LYS A 11 -12.23 21.10 2.33
N GLN A 12 -12.53 19.84 2.63
CA GLN A 12 -11.61 18.97 3.38
C GLN A 12 -10.39 18.63 2.54
N VAL A 13 -10.56 18.33 1.26
CA VAL A 13 -9.45 18.09 0.32
C VAL A 13 -8.52 19.31 0.28
N ASP A 14 -9.06 20.52 0.09
CA ASP A 14 -8.31 21.78 0.05
C ASP A 14 -7.57 22.04 1.37
N TRP A 15 -8.23 21.77 2.51
CA TRP A 15 -7.60 21.87 3.82
C TRP A 15 -6.42 20.90 3.95
N VAL A 16 -6.58 19.64 3.53
CA VAL A 16 -5.50 18.64 3.57
C VAL A 16 -4.38 19.00 2.60
N GLU A 17 -4.66 19.60 1.44
CA GLU A 17 -3.62 20.10 0.54
C GLU A 17 -2.77 21.19 1.19
N ASN A 18 -3.41 22.21 1.77
CA ASN A 18 -2.72 23.30 2.44
C ASN A 18 -1.95 22.80 3.67
N PHE A 19 -2.58 21.99 4.50
CA PHE A 19 -1.95 21.41 5.69
C PHE A 19 -0.75 20.53 5.33
N ALA A 20 -0.84 19.74 4.26
CA ALA A 20 0.29 18.95 3.79
C ALA A 20 1.46 19.84 3.34
N ALA A 21 1.18 20.89 2.57
CA ALA A 21 2.21 21.80 2.04
C ALA A 21 2.86 22.68 3.12
N GLU A 22 2.06 23.21 4.05
CA GLU A 22 2.54 24.18 5.04
C GLU A 22 3.16 23.51 6.27
N GLU A 23 2.69 22.32 6.66
CA GLU A 23 3.10 21.69 7.91
C GLU A 23 3.89 20.40 7.70
N ILE A 24 3.40 19.51 6.84
CA ILE A 24 3.92 18.15 6.74
C ILE A 24 5.16 18.09 5.84
N GLU A 25 5.16 18.77 4.69
CA GLU A 25 6.33 18.79 3.80
C GLU A 25 7.56 19.46 4.42
N PRO A 26 7.44 20.58 5.17
CA PRO A 26 8.54 21.13 5.94
C PRO A 26 9.01 20.18 7.03
N LEU A 27 8.09 19.51 7.75
CA LEU A 27 8.44 18.49 8.72
C LEU A 27 9.21 17.32 8.08
N ASP A 28 8.77 16.82 6.93
CA ASP A 28 9.48 15.76 6.19
C ASP A 28 10.91 16.17 5.85
N THR A 29 11.09 17.42 5.42
CA THR A 29 12.40 18.00 5.10
C THR A 29 13.27 18.09 6.34
N PHE A 30 12.72 18.59 7.45
CA PHE A 30 13.38 18.63 8.74
C PHE A 30 13.77 17.22 9.23
N MET A 31 12.93 16.21 9.03
CA MET A 31 13.19 14.83 9.45
C MET A 31 14.31 14.15 8.63
N ARG A 32 14.69 14.71 7.47
CA ARG A 32 15.85 14.27 6.67
C ARG A 32 17.17 14.76 7.27
N THR A 33 17.24 16.02 7.69
CA THR A 33 18.47 16.62 8.25
C THR A 33 18.62 16.37 9.74
N ARG A 34 17.49 16.36 10.48
CA ARG A 34 17.43 16.17 11.93
C ARG A 34 18.32 17.15 12.71
N GLN A 35 18.47 18.35 12.17
CA GLN A 35 19.31 19.41 12.68
C GLN A 35 18.50 20.70 12.84
N ASP A 36 18.89 21.53 13.79
CA ASP A 36 18.35 22.88 13.92
C ASP A 36 18.92 23.82 12.84
N ALA A 37 18.49 25.10 12.87
CA ALA A 37 18.90 26.09 11.87
C ALA A 37 20.41 26.39 11.87
N ASP A 38 21.10 26.10 12.97
CA ASP A 38 22.55 26.27 13.13
C ASP A 38 23.34 24.99 12.74
N GLY A 39 22.63 23.92 12.36
CA GLY A 39 23.23 22.65 11.96
C GLY A 39 23.55 21.72 13.13
N ASN A 40 23.08 22.02 14.34
CA ASN A 40 23.35 21.19 15.51
C ASN A 40 22.38 20.01 15.59
N GLU A 41 22.86 18.87 16.10
CA GLU A 41 21.98 17.77 16.46
C GLU A 41 21.02 18.17 17.59
N LEU A 42 19.79 17.70 17.50
CA LEU A 42 18.79 17.97 18.52
C LEU A 42 19.09 17.18 19.80
N THR A 43 19.02 17.88 20.93
CA THR A 43 18.95 17.27 22.26
C THR A 43 17.66 16.48 22.44
N ARG A 44 17.61 15.62 23.47
CA ARG A 44 16.40 14.85 23.81
C ARG A 44 15.19 15.74 24.09
N ASP A 45 15.37 16.90 24.71
CA ASP A 45 14.27 17.82 25.02
C ASP A 45 13.74 18.55 23.80
N GLN A 46 14.62 18.89 22.85
CA GLN A 46 14.21 19.43 21.55
C GLN A 46 13.43 18.37 20.74
N TRP A 47 13.88 17.12 20.72
CA TRP A 47 13.11 16.02 20.12
C TRP A 47 11.72 15.85 20.77
N ARG A 48 11.63 15.95 22.10
CA ARG A 48 10.34 15.94 22.80
C ARG A 48 9.44 17.09 22.37
N ALA A 49 10.00 18.28 22.11
CA ALA A 49 9.23 19.41 21.59
C ALA A 49 8.70 19.15 20.18
N VAL A 50 9.52 18.58 19.29
CA VAL A 50 9.08 18.16 17.94
C VAL A 50 7.96 17.11 18.03
N PHE A 51 8.07 16.12 18.92
CA PHE A 51 7.01 15.13 19.09
C PHE A 51 5.72 15.71 19.66
N ARG A 52 5.78 16.73 20.53
CA ARG A 52 4.59 17.48 20.95
C ARG A 52 3.94 18.22 19.79
N TYR A 53 4.76 18.87 18.95
CA TYR A 53 4.27 19.54 17.75
C TYR A 53 3.55 18.57 16.79
N ILE A 54 4.13 17.38 16.56
CA ILE A 54 3.46 16.32 15.79
C ILE A 54 2.13 15.94 16.45
N GLY A 55 2.07 15.86 17.78
CA GLY A 55 0.82 15.63 18.51
C GLY A 55 -0.23 16.73 18.27
N ASP A 56 0.17 18.00 18.24
CA ASP A 56 -0.71 19.13 17.93
C ASP A 56 -1.23 19.06 16.49
N LEU A 57 -0.38 18.69 15.52
CA LEU A 57 -0.79 18.45 14.13
C LEU A 57 -1.81 17.30 14.03
N GLN A 58 -1.59 16.20 14.76
CA GLN A 58 -2.54 15.08 14.83
C GLN A 58 -3.87 15.51 15.46
N GLN A 59 -3.85 16.41 16.45
CA GLN A 59 -5.06 16.95 17.05
C GLN A 59 -5.86 17.80 16.04
N GLN A 60 -5.20 18.65 15.25
CA GLN A 60 -5.87 19.39 14.17
C GLN A 60 -6.56 18.45 13.17
N VAL A 61 -5.90 17.34 12.80
CA VAL A 61 -6.51 16.33 11.92
C VAL A 61 -7.74 15.66 12.57
N LYS A 62 -7.68 15.38 13.88
CA LYS A 62 -8.82 14.86 14.64
C LYS A 62 -9.98 15.86 14.68
N ASP A 63 -9.68 17.15 14.86
CA ASP A 63 -10.68 18.22 14.89
C ASP A 63 -11.38 18.39 13.53
N GLN A 64 -10.70 18.05 12.42
CA GLN A 64 -11.30 17.97 11.08
C GLN A 64 -12.11 16.69 10.83
N GLY A 65 -12.13 15.74 11.77
CA GLY A 65 -12.77 14.43 11.59
C GLY A 65 -12.06 13.52 10.59
N LEU A 66 -10.77 13.76 10.33
CA LEU A 66 -9.98 13.06 9.31
C LEU A 66 -8.98 12.07 9.92
N TRP A 67 -9.03 11.84 11.22
CA TRP A 67 -8.16 10.87 11.88
C TRP A 67 -8.63 9.44 11.62
N GLY A 68 -7.71 8.55 11.24
CA GLY A 68 -8.01 7.12 11.08
C GLY A 68 -9.07 6.88 10.00
N PHE A 69 -9.11 7.72 8.95
CA PHE A 69 -10.27 7.83 8.08
C PHE A 69 -10.67 6.55 7.31
N HIS A 70 -9.76 5.58 7.24
CA HIS A 70 -9.86 4.32 6.50
C HIS A 70 -10.81 3.31 7.15
N LEU A 71 -11.15 3.51 8.42
CA LEU A 71 -12.07 2.67 9.16
C LEU A 71 -13.51 3.16 9.02
N GLY A 72 -14.45 2.21 8.98
CA GLY A 72 -15.88 2.49 9.06
C GLY A 72 -16.30 3.01 10.44
N PRO A 73 -17.50 3.61 10.57
CA PRO A 73 -18.03 4.09 11.85
C PRO A 73 -18.11 3.00 12.92
N GLU A 74 -18.44 1.78 12.51
CA GLU A 74 -18.48 0.59 13.35
C GLU A 74 -17.10 0.12 13.83
N LEU A 75 -16.03 0.60 13.19
CA LEU A 75 -14.64 0.28 13.52
C LEU A 75 -13.89 1.49 14.12
N GLY A 76 -14.60 2.58 14.44
CA GLY A 76 -14.04 3.77 15.09
C GLY A 76 -13.50 4.86 14.16
N GLY A 77 -13.77 4.77 12.86
CA GLY A 77 -13.42 5.80 11.87
C GLY A 77 -14.63 6.54 11.28
N PRO A 78 -14.43 7.56 10.44
CA PRO A 78 -15.48 8.38 9.84
C PRO A 78 -16.26 7.68 8.69
N GLY A 79 -15.76 6.57 8.13
CA GLY A 79 -16.49 5.83 7.09
C GLY A 79 -16.65 6.56 5.75
N LEU A 80 -15.60 7.21 5.26
CA LEU A 80 -15.70 8.10 4.08
C LEU A 80 -15.94 7.38 2.74
N GLY A 81 -15.75 6.06 2.67
CA GLY A 81 -15.71 5.29 1.41
C GLY A 81 -14.38 5.42 0.67
N GLN A 82 -14.05 4.41 -0.14
CA GLN A 82 -12.79 4.24 -0.84
C GLN A 82 -12.45 5.38 -1.81
N VAL A 83 -13.43 6.02 -2.45
CA VAL A 83 -13.16 7.14 -3.37
C VAL A 83 -12.63 8.34 -2.60
N LYS A 84 -13.32 8.75 -1.54
CA LYS A 84 -12.88 9.87 -0.67
C LYS A 84 -11.53 9.55 -0.03
N LEU A 85 -11.35 8.32 0.43
CA LEU A 85 -10.07 7.82 0.94
C LEU A 85 -8.94 7.92 -0.07
N SER A 86 -9.22 7.58 -1.32
CA SER A 86 -8.24 7.66 -2.40
C SER A 86 -7.80 9.12 -2.61
N LEU A 87 -8.74 10.06 -2.73
CA LEU A 87 -8.43 11.49 -2.92
C LEU A 87 -7.53 12.04 -1.79
N LEU A 88 -7.79 11.67 -0.54
CA LEU A 88 -6.90 12.05 0.58
C LEU A 88 -5.53 11.37 0.49
N ASN A 89 -5.48 10.08 0.18
CA ASN A 89 -4.21 9.35 0.03
C ASN A 89 -3.35 9.85 -1.14
N GLU A 90 -3.95 10.41 -2.19
CA GLU A 90 -3.21 11.09 -3.27
C GLU A 90 -2.40 12.26 -2.71
N ILE A 91 -3.00 13.04 -1.82
CA ILE A 91 -2.33 14.16 -1.14
C ILE A 91 -1.24 13.63 -0.21
N LEU A 92 -1.59 12.68 0.67
CA LEU A 92 -0.67 12.16 1.67
C LEU A 92 0.54 11.46 1.03
N GLY A 93 0.38 10.87 -0.15
CA GLY A 93 1.45 10.24 -0.91
C GLY A 93 2.59 11.19 -1.32
N ARG A 94 2.36 12.50 -1.31
CA ARG A 94 3.41 13.52 -1.51
C ARG A 94 4.38 13.64 -0.34
N THR A 95 4.00 13.07 0.80
CA THR A 95 4.68 13.21 2.09
C THR A 95 5.02 11.85 2.70
N ARG A 96 6.07 11.80 3.53
CA ARG A 96 6.44 10.62 4.32
C ARG A 96 5.68 10.59 5.65
N MET A 97 5.54 11.72 6.32
CA MET A 97 4.89 11.82 7.63
C MET A 97 3.36 11.91 7.56
N GLY A 98 2.78 12.27 6.42
CA GLY A 98 1.33 12.45 6.28
C GLY A 98 0.51 11.26 6.75
N PRO A 99 0.78 10.02 6.30
CA PRO A 99 0.04 8.86 6.80
C PRO A 99 0.06 8.71 8.32
N THR A 100 1.19 9.02 9.00
CA THR A 100 1.29 8.94 10.46
C THR A 100 0.52 10.07 11.15
N ILE A 101 0.53 11.27 10.59
CA ILE A 101 -0.20 12.43 11.14
C ILE A 101 -1.71 12.25 10.98
N PHE A 102 -2.15 11.51 9.97
CA PHE A 102 -3.57 11.18 9.75
C PHE A 102 -4.04 9.88 10.40
N GLY A 103 -3.18 9.21 11.19
CA GLY A 103 -3.53 7.92 11.80
C GLY A 103 -3.79 6.83 10.77
N CYS A 104 -3.23 6.96 9.57
CA CYS A 104 -3.40 6.04 8.45
C CYS A 104 -2.06 5.47 7.91
N ALA A 105 -1.03 5.37 8.76
CA ALA A 105 0.26 4.78 8.41
C ALA A 105 0.20 3.25 8.38
N ALA A 106 0.83 2.63 7.38
CA ALA A 106 1.13 1.21 7.43
C ALA A 106 2.33 0.97 8.37
N PRO A 107 2.38 -0.14 9.11
CA PRO A 107 1.46 -1.28 9.07
C PRO A 107 0.21 -1.14 9.94
N ASP A 108 0.09 -0.07 10.73
CA ASP A 108 -0.98 0.12 11.72
C ASP A 108 -2.38 0.07 11.11
N THR A 109 -2.61 0.69 9.95
CA THR A 109 -3.94 0.68 9.32
C THR A 109 -4.50 -0.72 9.09
N GLY A 110 -3.71 -1.57 8.42
CA GLY A 110 -4.15 -2.93 8.13
C GLY A 110 -4.27 -3.78 9.39
N ASN A 111 -3.48 -3.48 10.42
CA ASN A 111 -3.56 -4.18 11.70
C ASN A 111 -4.81 -3.77 12.49
N MET A 112 -5.20 -2.49 12.43
CA MET A 112 -6.46 -2.02 13.01
C MET A 112 -7.67 -2.64 12.30
N GLU A 113 -7.68 -2.69 10.96
CA GLU A 113 -8.73 -3.38 10.19
C GLU A 113 -8.85 -4.86 10.62
N LEU A 114 -7.71 -5.55 10.74
CA LEU A 114 -7.67 -6.95 11.15
C LEU A 114 -8.18 -7.16 12.58
N LEU A 115 -7.75 -6.35 13.53
CA LEU A 115 -8.24 -6.39 14.92
C LEU A 115 -9.74 -6.08 15.01
N ALA A 116 -10.21 -5.12 14.22
CA ALA A 116 -11.61 -4.72 14.23
C ALA A 116 -12.53 -5.84 13.69
N HIS A 117 -12.08 -6.58 12.67
CA HIS A 117 -12.83 -7.70 12.11
C HIS A 117 -12.70 -9.02 12.89
N ASN A 118 -11.52 -9.32 13.42
CA ASN A 118 -11.19 -10.65 13.95
C ASN A 118 -10.94 -10.67 15.46
N GLY A 119 -10.78 -9.51 16.10
CA GLY A 119 -10.48 -9.42 17.53
C GLY A 119 -11.70 -9.69 18.40
N THR A 120 -11.47 -10.26 19.59
CA THR A 120 -12.46 -10.26 20.67
C THR A 120 -12.66 -8.85 21.22
N GLU A 121 -13.70 -8.63 22.02
CA GLU A 121 -13.95 -7.32 22.64
C GLU A 121 -12.79 -6.92 23.58
N GLU A 122 -12.19 -7.87 24.28
CA GLU A 122 -11.02 -7.65 25.12
C GLU A 122 -9.78 -7.27 24.30
N GLN A 123 -9.56 -7.96 23.17
CA GLN A 123 -8.45 -7.64 22.25
C GLN A 123 -8.65 -6.25 21.62
N LYS A 124 -9.87 -5.90 21.20
CA LYS A 124 -10.18 -4.57 20.65
C LYS A 124 -9.92 -3.47 21.70
N LYS A 125 -10.40 -3.66 22.93
CA LYS A 125 -10.17 -2.71 24.01
C LYS A 125 -8.69 -2.55 24.36
N LYS A 126 -7.93 -3.65 24.36
CA LYS A 126 -6.51 -3.65 24.73
C LYS A 126 -5.60 -3.13 23.63
N TYR A 127 -5.89 -3.43 22.36
CA TYR A 127 -4.99 -3.17 21.24
C TYR A 127 -5.56 -2.21 20.19
N LEU A 128 -6.82 -2.40 19.76
CA LEU A 128 -7.42 -1.56 18.71
C LEU A 128 -7.66 -0.13 19.19
N GLU A 129 -8.36 0.06 20.32
CA GLU A 129 -8.70 1.40 20.81
C GLU A 129 -7.46 2.27 21.10
N PRO A 130 -6.39 1.77 21.75
CA PRO A 130 -5.18 2.57 21.96
C PRO A 130 -4.41 2.85 20.66
N THR A 131 -4.38 1.91 19.70
CA THR A 131 -3.78 2.17 18.39
C THR A 131 -4.57 3.24 17.63
N LEU A 132 -5.90 3.18 17.67
CA LEU A 132 -6.77 4.22 17.14
C LEU A 132 -6.55 5.57 17.83
N ALA A 133 -6.29 5.58 19.13
CA ALA A 133 -5.99 6.83 19.83
C ALA A 133 -4.60 7.40 19.49
N GLY A 134 -3.75 6.67 18.76
CA GLY A 134 -2.36 7.00 18.48
C GLY A 134 -1.43 6.73 19.67
N LYS A 135 -1.86 5.94 20.65
CA LYS A 135 -1.14 5.63 21.89
C LYS A 135 -0.35 4.33 21.82
N MET A 136 -0.66 3.46 20.86
CA MET A 136 0.08 2.24 20.57
C MET A 136 0.42 2.13 19.09
N ARG A 137 1.51 1.44 18.80
CA ARG A 137 1.97 1.07 17.46
C ARG A 137 2.05 -0.43 17.33
N SER A 138 1.86 -0.91 16.11
CA SER A 138 1.80 -2.31 15.78
C SER A 138 2.75 -2.64 14.63
N ALA A 139 3.04 -3.93 14.46
CA ALA A 139 3.76 -4.46 13.33
C ALA A 139 3.09 -5.76 12.83
N TYR A 140 3.24 -6.07 11.54
CA TYR A 140 2.68 -7.29 10.95
C TYR A 140 3.81 -8.24 10.56
N ALA A 141 3.88 -9.38 11.25
CA ALA A 141 4.99 -10.33 11.17
C ALA A 141 4.57 -11.60 10.42
N MET A 142 4.73 -11.56 9.09
CA MET A 142 4.33 -12.65 8.19
C MET A 142 5.53 -13.28 7.48
N THR A 143 6.25 -12.48 6.69
CA THR A 143 7.39 -12.90 5.88
C THR A 143 8.49 -13.53 6.73
N GLU A 144 9.14 -14.57 6.20
CA GLU A 144 10.26 -15.28 6.82
C GLU A 144 11.51 -15.12 5.94
N PRO A 145 12.74 -15.25 6.49
CA PRO A 145 13.97 -15.06 5.70
C PRO A 145 14.03 -15.91 4.43
N HIS A 146 13.49 -17.13 4.48
CA HIS A 146 13.46 -18.06 3.35
C HIS A 146 12.18 -18.03 2.52
N ALA A 147 11.13 -17.32 2.96
CA ALA A 147 9.80 -17.41 2.35
C ALA A 147 9.01 -16.09 2.44
N GLY A 148 8.53 -15.63 1.28
CA GLY A 148 7.43 -14.67 1.19
C GLY A 148 6.08 -15.33 0.89
N GLU A 149 6.11 -16.52 0.29
CA GLU A 149 4.92 -17.30 -0.04
C GLU A 149 4.40 -18.03 1.21
N PRO A 150 3.13 -17.86 1.59
CA PRO A 150 2.66 -18.37 2.86
C PRO A 150 2.66 -19.91 3.01
N GLY A 151 2.64 -20.65 1.89
CA GLY A 151 2.75 -22.10 1.89
C GLY A 151 4.13 -22.66 2.32
N GLU A 152 5.16 -21.82 2.40
CA GLU A 152 6.54 -22.21 2.74
C GLU A 152 6.99 -21.75 4.14
N PHE A 153 6.08 -21.15 4.91
CA PHE A 153 6.35 -20.67 6.26
C PHE A 153 6.66 -21.83 7.22
N LYS A 154 7.59 -21.59 8.15
CA LYS A 154 8.09 -22.53 9.16
C LYS A 154 7.96 -22.02 10.59
N CYS A 155 7.81 -20.71 10.79
CA CYS A 155 7.47 -20.18 12.11
C CYS A 155 6.16 -20.81 12.57
N ASN A 156 6.17 -21.41 13.75
CA ASN A 156 5.08 -22.26 14.24
C ASN A 156 4.69 -21.88 15.67
N ALA A 157 3.44 -22.17 16.01
CA ALA A 157 2.93 -22.08 17.36
C ALA A 157 2.30 -23.43 17.73
N ASN A 158 2.84 -24.10 18.74
CA ASN A 158 2.33 -25.39 19.21
C ASN A 158 1.63 -25.22 20.55
N ARG A 159 0.61 -26.03 20.83
CA ARG A 159 -0.04 -26.01 22.14
C ARG A 159 0.83 -26.63 23.23
N ASP A 160 0.82 -26.01 24.40
CA ASP A 160 1.40 -26.52 25.65
C ASP A 160 0.41 -26.26 26.79
N GLY A 161 -0.46 -27.24 27.04
CA GLY A 161 -1.65 -27.05 27.88
C GLY A 161 -2.63 -26.08 27.23
N ASP A 162 -3.03 -25.05 27.97
CA ASP A 162 -3.91 -23.98 27.49
C ASP A 162 -3.15 -22.88 26.74
N ASP A 163 -1.82 -22.88 26.78
CA ASP A 163 -0.96 -21.88 26.16
C ASP A 163 -0.46 -22.31 24.77
N TRP A 164 0.12 -21.35 24.06
CA TRP A 164 0.86 -21.52 22.83
C TRP A 164 2.34 -21.25 23.04
N ILE A 165 3.20 -22.02 22.37
CA ILE A 165 4.65 -21.79 22.31
C ILE A 165 5.02 -21.44 20.87
N LEU A 166 5.37 -20.18 20.65
CA LEU A 166 5.75 -19.63 19.35
C LEU A 166 7.27 -19.72 19.14
N ASN A 167 7.65 -20.30 18.01
CA ASN A 167 9.05 -20.50 17.60
C ASN A 167 9.26 -20.15 16.13
N GLY A 168 10.42 -19.59 15.80
CA GLY A 168 10.85 -19.35 14.42
C GLY A 168 11.31 -17.92 14.17
N GLU A 169 11.24 -17.48 12.92
CA GLU A 169 11.85 -16.23 12.49
C GLU A 169 10.95 -15.45 11.53
N LYS A 170 10.98 -14.12 11.65
CA LYS A 170 10.22 -13.20 10.80
C LYS A 170 11.13 -12.10 10.27
N TRP A 171 10.96 -11.76 9.00
CA TRP A 171 11.89 -10.95 8.23
C TRP A 171 11.22 -9.72 7.62
N PHE A 172 11.90 -8.59 7.67
CA PHE A 172 11.47 -7.33 7.07
C PHE A 172 10.19 -6.77 7.70
N ILE A 173 10.07 -6.88 9.03
CA ILE A 173 8.87 -6.47 9.78
C ILE A 173 8.89 -4.97 10.01
N SER A 174 8.22 -4.25 9.12
CA SER A 174 8.10 -2.79 9.14
C SER A 174 7.64 -2.28 10.51
N ASN A 175 8.35 -1.27 11.03
CA ASN A 175 8.03 -0.55 12.26
C ASN A 175 8.16 -1.36 13.57
N ALA A 176 8.67 -2.60 13.52
CA ALA A 176 8.62 -3.49 14.68
C ALA A 176 9.40 -3.01 15.91
N LEU A 177 10.50 -2.27 15.74
CA LEU A 177 11.25 -1.70 16.87
C LEU A 177 10.54 -0.53 17.55
N ALA A 178 9.58 0.09 16.86
CA ALA A 178 8.71 1.12 17.43
C ALA A 178 7.33 0.57 17.82
N ALA A 179 7.07 -0.74 17.62
CA ALA A 179 5.80 -1.35 17.90
C ALA A 179 5.69 -1.82 19.37
N ASP A 180 4.50 -1.67 19.94
CA ASP A 180 4.15 -2.21 21.25
C ASP A 180 3.76 -3.69 21.13
N PHE A 181 3.15 -4.08 20.01
CA PHE A 181 2.79 -5.46 19.71
C PHE A 181 2.94 -5.81 18.22
N LEU A 182 3.02 -7.11 17.97
CA LEU A 182 3.11 -7.73 16.66
C LEU A 182 1.85 -8.56 16.42
N ILE A 183 1.34 -8.55 15.20
CA ILE A 183 0.44 -9.60 14.73
C ILE A 183 1.32 -10.61 13.97
N VAL A 184 1.57 -11.77 14.59
CA VAL A 184 2.46 -12.81 14.07
C VAL A 184 1.63 -13.91 13.41
N MET A 185 1.94 -14.22 12.16
CA MET A 185 1.39 -15.40 11.48
C MET A 185 2.30 -16.60 11.73
N ALA A 186 1.75 -17.69 12.24
CA ALA A 186 2.49 -18.91 12.52
C ALA A 186 1.71 -20.16 12.11
N ILE A 187 2.41 -21.20 11.70
CA ILE A 187 1.85 -22.51 11.39
C ILE A 187 1.36 -23.16 12.68
N THR A 188 0.09 -23.53 12.72
CA THR A 188 -0.52 -24.30 13.83
C THR A 188 -1.00 -25.67 13.36
N GLU A 189 -1.29 -25.82 12.07
CA GLU A 189 -1.84 -27.02 11.45
C GLU A 189 -1.02 -27.42 10.21
N PRO A 190 0.19 -27.97 10.38
CA PRO A 190 1.13 -28.19 9.27
C PRO A 190 0.61 -29.13 8.17
N ASP A 191 -0.27 -30.07 8.55
CA ASP A 191 -0.81 -31.09 7.65
C ASP A 191 -2.14 -30.70 6.98
N ALA A 192 -2.74 -29.57 7.36
CA ALA A 192 -3.99 -29.08 6.78
C ALA A 192 -3.80 -28.58 5.32
N PRO A 193 -4.88 -28.32 4.55
CA PRO A 193 -4.78 -27.60 3.28
C PRO A 193 -4.12 -26.23 3.47
N THR A 194 -3.39 -25.72 2.47
CA THR A 194 -2.59 -24.49 2.60
C THR A 194 -3.33 -23.34 3.27
N LEU A 195 -4.58 -23.04 2.90
CA LEU A 195 -5.35 -21.92 3.45
C LEU A 195 -5.77 -22.08 4.92
N GLU A 196 -5.62 -23.28 5.48
CA GLU A 196 -6.03 -23.67 6.83
C GLU A 196 -4.84 -23.97 7.76
N ARG A 197 -3.58 -23.83 7.29
CA ARG A 197 -2.39 -24.24 8.07
C ARG A 197 -1.94 -23.26 9.14
N ALA A 198 -2.25 -21.97 8.96
CA ALA A 198 -1.66 -20.91 9.76
C ALA A 198 -2.72 -20.18 10.60
N SER A 199 -2.30 -19.73 11.77
CA SER A 199 -3.06 -18.86 12.67
C SER A 199 -2.36 -17.52 12.83
N MET A 200 -3.07 -16.54 13.39
CA MET A 200 -2.47 -15.26 13.78
C MET A 200 -2.51 -15.08 15.29
N PHE A 201 -1.47 -14.47 15.83
CA PHE A 201 -1.30 -14.23 17.26
C PHE A 201 -0.94 -12.76 17.52
N ILE A 202 -1.52 -12.18 18.57
CA ILE A 202 -1.07 -10.89 19.11
C ILE A 202 0.08 -11.18 20.07
N VAL A 203 1.26 -10.62 19.81
CA VAL A 203 2.48 -10.84 20.58
C VAL A 203 3.04 -9.49 21.01
N GLU A 204 3.11 -9.20 22.31
CA GLU A 204 3.72 -7.97 22.79
C GLU A 204 5.23 -8.01 22.56
N THR A 205 5.84 -6.89 22.16
CA THR A 205 7.28 -6.85 21.89
C THR A 205 8.12 -7.00 23.16
N SER A 206 7.49 -6.98 24.33
CA SER A 206 8.07 -7.29 25.64
C SER A 206 7.94 -8.74 26.07
N ASN A 207 7.21 -9.60 25.34
CA ASN A 207 7.12 -11.02 25.69
C ASN A 207 8.53 -11.65 25.75
N PRO A 208 8.87 -12.39 26.82
CA PRO A 208 10.14 -13.13 26.88
C PRO A 208 10.29 -14.07 25.67
N GLY A 209 11.48 -14.09 25.08
CA GLY A 209 11.80 -14.89 23.89
C GLY A 209 11.66 -14.15 22.55
N VAL A 210 11.10 -12.94 22.53
CA VAL A 210 11.12 -12.06 21.34
C VAL A 210 12.49 -11.38 21.23
N GLU A 211 13.24 -11.71 20.18
CA GLU A 211 14.58 -11.19 19.92
C GLU A 211 14.62 -10.39 18.62
N PHE A 212 14.99 -9.10 18.70
CA PHE A 212 15.27 -8.28 17.51
C PHE A 212 16.72 -8.49 17.07
N VAL A 213 16.92 -9.31 16.04
CA VAL A 213 18.26 -9.69 15.55
C VAL A 213 18.92 -8.53 14.82
N ARG A 214 18.18 -7.83 13.96
CA ARG A 214 18.65 -6.67 13.17
C ARG A 214 17.50 -5.74 12.80
N ASN A 215 17.81 -4.49 12.45
CA ASN A 215 16.85 -3.52 11.95
C ASN A 215 17.10 -3.15 10.50
N ILE A 216 16.52 -3.89 9.56
CA ILE A 216 16.88 -3.79 8.16
C ILE A 216 16.36 -2.49 7.54
N HIS A 217 17.22 -1.82 6.78
CA HIS A 217 16.88 -0.64 5.99
C HIS A 217 16.98 -0.91 4.49
N THR A 218 16.28 -0.08 3.71
CA THR A 218 16.25 -0.15 2.25
C THR A 218 17.48 0.52 1.62
N PHE A 219 17.61 0.38 0.30
CA PHE A 219 18.65 1.05 -0.49
C PHE A 219 18.75 2.55 -0.16
N GLY A 220 19.97 3.07 -0.23
CA GLY A 220 20.29 4.46 0.12
C GLY A 220 20.56 4.70 1.60
N THR A 221 20.22 3.76 2.50
CA THR A 221 20.56 3.86 3.93
C THR A 221 21.92 3.19 4.20
N PRO A 222 22.83 3.80 5.00
CA PRO A 222 24.08 3.17 5.38
C PRO A 222 23.86 1.80 6.03
N PHE A 223 24.61 0.79 5.61
CA PHE A 223 24.45 -0.58 6.13
C PHE A 223 24.62 -0.69 7.65
N THR A 224 25.42 0.19 8.25
CA THR A 224 25.63 0.27 9.70
C THR A 224 24.35 0.53 10.48
N GLU A 225 23.36 1.22 9.89
CA GLU A 225 22.03 1.41 10.52
C GLU A 225 21.34 0.07 10.79
N ASN A 226 21.65 -0.98 10.01
CA ASN A 226 21.07 -2.30 10.21
C ASN A 226 21.40 -2.95 11.56
N LEU A 227 22.47 -2.48 12.21
CA LEU A 227 22.95 -3.01 13.49
C LEU A 227 22.25 -2.35 14.68
N ASN A 228 21.51 -1.25 14.47
CA ASN A 228 20.83 -0.54 15.56
C ASN A 228 19.45 -1.17 15.83
N THR A 229 19.36 -1.93 16.93
CA THR A 229 18.13 -2.57 17.40
C THR A 229 17.49 -1.86 18.60
N GLU A 230 17.83 -0.59 18.84
CA GLU A 230 17.22 0.21 19.91
C GLU A 230 15.71 0.40 19.68
N LYS A 231 14.94 0.37 20.78
CA LYS A 231 13.50 0.64 20.74
C LYS A 231 13.22 2.06 20.25
N GLY A 232 12.10 2.23 19.54
CA GLY A 232 11.62 3.51 19.01
C GLY A 232 12.26 3.90 17.66
N ARG A 233 13.11 3.05 17.09
CA ARG A 233 13.66 3.24 15.74
C ARG A 233 12.64 2.76 14.68
N GLY A 234 12.57 3.47 13.56
CA GLY A 234 11.90 2.96 12.35
C GLY A 234 12.75 1.90 11.64
N GLY A 235 12.30 1.40 10.49
CA GLY A 235 13.00 0.35 9.73
C GLY A 235 12.17 -0.93 9.65
N HIS A 236 12.82 -2.04 9.31
CA HIS A 236 12.19 -3.34 9.07
C HIS A 236 12.92 -4.44 9.85
N ALA A 237 12.38 -4.88 10.98
CA ALA A 237 13.12 -5.79 11.85
C ALA A 237 13.23 -7.21 11.27
N TYR A 238 14.36 -7.85 11.58
CA TYR A 238 14.51 -9.29 11.59
C TYR A 238 14.34 -9.78 13.03
N ILE A 239 13.33 -10.61 13.26
CA ILE A 239 12.88 -11.02 14.59
C ILE A 239 13.02 -12.54 14.70
N ARG A 240 13.53 -13.02 15.83
CA ARG A 240 13.50 -14.43 16.22
C ARG A 240 12.59 -14.60 17.43
N PHE A 241 11.80 -15.66 17.42
CA PHE A 241 10.95 -16.10 18.52
C PHE A 241 11.54 -17.40 19.06
N ASN A 242 11.97 -17.38 20.32
CA ASN A 242 12.54 -18.52 21.02
C ASN A 242 11.65 -18.87 22.22
N ASP A 243 10.84 -19.92 22.07
CA ASP A 243 9.91 -20.43 23.08
C ASP A 243 9.01 -19.33 23.69
N VAL A 244 8.47 -18.45 22.85
CA VAL A 244 7.61 -17.37 23.30
C VAL A 244 6.28 -17.95 23.73
N ARG A 245 6.05 -17.97 25.05
CA ARG A 245 4.79 -18.44 25.65
C ARG A 245 3.71 -17.38 25.54
N LEU A 246 2.57 -17.76 24.96
CA LEU A 246 1.40 -16.91 24.74
C LEU A 246 0.17 -17.59 25.35
N PRO A 247 -0.70 -16.85 26.05
CA PRO A 247 -1.96 -17.40 26.53
C PRO A 247 -2.90 -17.76 25.35
N SER A 248 -3.89 -18.61 25.60
CA SER A 248 -4.89 -19.00 24.58
C SER A 248 -5.59 -17.80 23.92
N ASP A 249 -5.84 -16.73 24.67
CA ASP A 249 -6.49 -15.49 24.21
C ASP A 249 -5.57 -14.59 23.36
N ALA A 250 -4.31 -14.96 23.16
CA ALA A 250 -3.43 -14.31 22.18
C ALA A 250 -3.80 -14.64 20.73
N LEU A 251 -4.56 -15.72 20.50
CA LEU A 251 -5.05 -16.11 19.17
C LEU A 251 -6.00 -15.03 18.62
N LEU A 252 -5.69 -14.51 17.43
CA LEU A 252 -6.49 -13.52 16.73
C LEU A 252 -7.38 -14.21 15.69
N GLY A 253 -8.70 -14.17 15.92
CA GLY A 253 -9.67 -14.88 15.08
C GLY A 253 -9.71 -16.37 15.40
N LYS A 254 -9.87 -17.20 14.35
CA LYS A 254 -9.97 -18.66 14.49
C LYS A 254 -8.64 -19.33 14.19
N GLU A 255 -8.36 -20.41 14.89
CA GLU A 255 -7.25 -21.32 14.59
C GLU A 255 -7.35 -21.81 13.14
N GLY A 256 -6.22 -21.83 12.42
CA GLY A 256 -6.13 -22.17 11.00
C GLY A 256 -6.62 -21.09 10.04
N ALA A 257 -7.30 -20.03 10.50
CA ALA A 257 -7.89 -19.01 9.63
C ALA A 257 -6.94 -17.84 9.27
N GLY A 258 -5.64 -17.96 9.57
CA GLY A 258 -4.66 -16.89 9.42
C GLY A 258 -4.47 -16.43 7.97
N PHE A 259 -4.44 -17.32 6.99
CA PHE A 259 -4.30 -16.91 5.58
C PHE A 259 -5.55 -16.20 5.06
N VAL A 260 -6.74 -16.60 5.51
CA VAL A 260 -7.98 -15.91 5.16
C VAL A 260 -8.00 -14.53 5.79
N GLY A 261 -7.64 -14.41 7.07
CA GLY A 261 -7.55 -13.14 7.79
C GLY A 261 -6.57 -12.15 7.13
N SER A 262 -5.45 -12.63 6.58
CA SER A 262 -4.48 -11.76 5.92
C SER A 262 -5.05 -11.11 4.66
N GLN A 263 -5.93 -11.77 3.92
CA GLN A 263 -6.53 -11.17 2.72
C GLN A 263 -7.44 -9.98 3.05
N THR A 264 -8.14 -10.02 4.19
CA THR A 264 -8.94 -8.89 4.69
C THR A 264 -8.07 -7.66 4.89
N ARG A 265 -6.94 -7.83 5.58
CA ARG A 265 -5.95 -6.77 5.85
C ARG A 265 -5.33 -6.18 4.57
N LEU A 266 -5.05 -7.01 3.58
CA LEU A 266 -4.25 -6.59 2.42
C LEU A 266 -5.10 -5.92 1.33
N SER A 267 -6.40 -6.22 1.24
CA SER A 267 -7.23 -5.75 0.12
C SER A 267 -7.44 -4.22 0.11
N GLY A 268 -7.76 -3.60 1.25
CA GLY A 268 -7.90 -2.14 1.36
C GLY A 268 -6.56 -1.41 1.25
N GLY A 269 -5.51 -1.94 1.88
CA GLY A 269 -4.17 -1.37 1.87
C GLY A 269 -3.59 -1.15 0.46
N ARG A 270 -3.89 -2.04 -0.49
CA ARG A 270 -3.42 -1.95 -1.89
C ARG A 270 -3.91 -0.71 -2.61
N ILE A 271 -5.13 -0.27 -2.35
CA ILE A 271 -5.72 0.92 -2.97
C ILE A 271 -5.08 2.18 -2.37
N HIS A 272 -4.93 2.21 -1.05
CA HIS A 272 -4.27 3.33 -0.36
C HIS A 272 -2.83 3.50 -0.85
N HIS A 273 -2.07 2.40 -0.99
CA HIS A 273 -0.72 2.43 -1.53
C HIS A 273 -0.69 2.84 -3.00
N ALA A 274 -1.59 2.32 -3.84
CA ALA A 274 -1.68 2.71 -5.24
C ALA A 274 -1.98 4.21 -5.39
N MET A 275 -2.85 4.79 -4.57
CA MET A 275 -3.14 6.21 -4.65
C MET A 275 -2.04 7.09 -4.05
N ARG A 276 -1.33 6.63 -3.02
CA ARG A 276 -0.10 7.31 -2.56
C ARG A 276 0.98 7.33 -3.64
N THR A 277 1.08 6.27 -4.45
CA THR A 277 1.94 6.25 -5.64
C THR A 277 1.58 7.33 -6.65
N VAL A 278 0.29 7.60 -6.86
CA VAL A 278 -0.15 8.75 -7.69
C VAL A 278 0.40 10.05 -7.12
N GLY A 279 0.30 10.26 -5.80
CA GLY A 279 0.88 11.41 -5.10
C GLY A 279 2.38 11.60 -5.32
N VAL A 280 3.16 10.51 -5.18
CA VAL A 280 4.61 10.51 -5.45
C VAL A 280 4.89 10.89 -6.90
N CYS A 281 4.18 10.28 -7.86
CA CYS A 281 4.38 10.55 -9.29
C CYS A 281 4.01 11.99 -9.65
N LYS A 282 2.92 12.52 -9.07
CA LYS A 282 2.51 13.92 -9.26
C LYS A 282 3.59 14.88 -8.78
N LYS A 283 4.11 14.67 -7.57
CA LYS A 283 5.22 15.47 -7.03
C LYS A 283 6.47 15.43 -7.93
N ALA A 284 6.85 14.24 -8.41
CA ALA A 284 7.98 14.10 -9.32
C ALA A 284 7.75 14.81 -10.68
N LEU A 285 6.54 14.75 -11.22
CA LEU A 285 6.16 15.46 -12.44
C LEU A 285 6.17 16.98 -12.25
N ASP A 286 5.66 17.49 -11.13
CA ASP A 286 5.67 18.92 -10.80
C ASP A 286 7.12 19.44 -10.71
N MET A 287 8.00 18.71 -10.02
CA MET A 287 9.44 19.00 -9.99
C MET A 287 10.08 18.97 -11.38
N ALA A 288 9.70 18.01 -12.23
CA ALA A 288 10.22 17.90 -13.59
C ALA A 288 9.79 19.09 -14.48
N CYS A 289 8.54 19.54 -14.35
CA CYS A 289 8.02 20.73 -15.04
C CYS A 289 8.78 21.99 -14.60
N GLU A 290 8.94 22.21 -13.30
CA GLU A 290 9.69 23.34 -12.77
C GLU A 290 11.15 23.32 -13.26
N ARG A 291 11.79 22.15 -13.22
CA ARG A 291 13.16 21.98 -13.73
C ARG A 291 13.25 22.27 -15.23
N ALA A 292 12.26 21.84 -16.00
CA ALA A 292 12.24 22.04 -17.45
C ALA A 292 12.15 23.54 -17.82
N LEU A 293 11.40 24.31 -17.04
CA LEU A 293 11.22 25.76 -17.23
C LEU A 293 12.42 26.57 -16.72
N SER A 294 13.11 26.11 -15.67
CA SER A 294 14.20 26.86 -15.03
C SER A 294 15.58 26.58 -15.62
N ARG A 295 15.83 25.38 -16.18
CA ARG A 295 17.16 24.99 -16.68
C ARG A 295 17.34 25.28 -18.16
N ARG A 296 18.50 25.85 -18.52
CA ARG A 296 18.96 25.99 -19.91
C ARG A 296 20.02 24.97 -20.30
N SER A 297 20.00 24.57 -21.58
CA SER A 297 21.02 23.74 -22.21
C SER A 297 21.08 24.02 -23.71
N LYS A 298 22.28 24.26 -24.24
CA LYS A 298 22.50 24.65 -25.66
C LYS A 298 21.65 25.86 -26.08
N GLY A 299 21.62 26.91 -25.25
CA GLY A 299 20.97 28.19 -25.55
C GLY A 299 19.45 28.26 -25.29
N GLN A 300 18.77 27.14 -25.11
CA GLN A 300 17.31 27.07 -24.90
C GLN A 300 16.97 26.57 -23.50
N VAL A 301 15.76 26.87 -23.01
CA VAL A 301 15.22 26.18 -21.83
C VAL A 301 14.95 24.72 -22.18
N LEU A 302 14.99 23.82 -21.18
CA LEU A 302 14.72 22.41 -21.43
C LEU A 302 13.30 22.18 -21.96
N ALA A 303 12.33 23.00 -21.51
CA ALA A 303 10.93 22.94 -21.96
C ALA A 303 10.75 23.14 -23.49
N ASP A 304 11.71 23.77 -24.19
CA ASP A 304 11.66 23.96 -25.65
C ASP A 304 12.12 22.72 -26.44
N LYS A 305 12.67 21.71 -25.75
CA LYS A 305 13.23 20.52 -26.40
C LYS A 305 12.15 19.46 -26.56
N GLN A 306 11.93 19.01 -27.80
CA GLN A 306 10.87 18.04 -28.13
C GLN A 306 10.94 16.74 -27.31
N MET A 307 12.14 16.24 -27.00
CA MET A 307 12.28 15.03 -26.17
C MET A 307 11.84 15.27 -24.71
N VAL A 308 12.07 16.48 -24.17
CA VAL A 308 11.59 16.86 -22.83
C VAL A 308 10.07 16.98 -22.83
N GLN A 309 9.49 17.61 -23.86
CA GLN A 309 8.04 17.71 -24.03
C GLN A 309 7.39 16.33 -24.14
N ALA A 310 8.00 15.40 -24.88
CA ALA A 310 7.56 14.02 -24.99
C ALA A 310 7.59 13.29 -23.63
N ASP A 311 8.68 13.42 -22.86
CA ASP A 311 8.80 12.81 -21.53
C ASP A 311 7.75 13.34 -20.54
N LEU A 312 7.48 14.65 -20.55
CA LEU A 312 6.44 15.26 -19.71
C LEU A 312 5.04 14.80 -20.13
N ALA A 313 4.74 14.78 -21.43
CA ALA A 313 3.45 14.34 -21.96
C ALA A 313 3.18 12.87 -21.64
N GLU A 314 4.17 12.00 -21.86
CA GLU A 314 4.07 10.57 -21.56
C GLU A 314 3.89 10.33 -20.05
N SER A 315 4.60 11.08 -19.21
CA SER A 315 4.44 10.99 -17.76
C SER A 315 3.05 11.40 -17.30
N TYR A 316 2.49 12.47 -17.88
CA TYR A 316 1.13 12.91 -17.61
C TYR A 316 0.11 11.85 -18.03
N ILE A 317 0.22 11.29 -19.25
CA ILE A 317 -0.70 10.27 -19.77
C ILE A 317 -0.68 9.02 -18.87
N GLN A 318 0.51 8.50 -18.57
CA GLN A 318 0.68 7.33 -17.71
C GLN A 318 0.08 7.56 -16.30
N LEU A 319 0.36 8.73 -15.71
CA LEU A 319 -0.18 9.10 -14.40
C LEU A 319 -1.70 9.19 -14.41
N GLN A 320 -2.31 9.85 -15.41
CA GLN A 320 -3.77 9.98 -15.49
C GLN A 320 -4.47 8.64 -15.68
N GLN A 321 -3.95 7.77 -16.56
CA GLN A 321 -4.49 6.43 -16.77
C GLN A 321 -4.46 5.61 -15.46
N PHE A 322 -3.34 5.63 -14.76
CA PHE A 322 -3.20 4.92 -13.49
C PHE A 322 -4.11 5.49 -12.42
N ARG A 323 -4.13 6.82 -12.24
CA ARG A 323 -5.00 7.51 -11.26
C ARG A 323 -6.47 7.17 -11.47
N LEU A 324 -6.96 7.22 -12.72
CA LEU A 324 -8.33 6.88 -13.04
C LEU A 324 -8.64 5.40 -12.78
N HIS A 325 -7.69 4.49 -13.02
CA HIS A 325 -7.87 3.07 -12.71
C HIS A 325 -7.99 2.82 -11.19
N VAL A 326 -7.20 3.53 -10.38
CA VAL A 326 -7.32 3.46 -8.92
C VAL A 326 -8.68 4.02 -8.45
N LEU A 327 -9.11 5.17 -8.97
CA LEU A 327 -10.41 5.76 -8.64
C LEU A 327 -11.59 4.89 -9.08
N TYR A 328 -11.50 4.26 -10.26
CA TYR A 328 -12.48 3.29 -10.72
C TYR A 328 -12.59 2.09 -9.78
N THR A 329 -11.44 1.54 -9.35
CA THR A 329 -11.39 0.45 -8.39
C THR A 329 -12.03 0.84 -7.05
N ALA A 330 -11.72 2.04 -6.56
CA ALA A 330 -12.31 2.59 -5.34
C ALA A 330 -13.83 2.76 -5.46
N TRP A 331 -14.29 3.33 -6.58
CA TRP A 331 -15.71 3.51 -6.87
C TRP A 331 -16.46 2.17 -6.94
N LEU A 332 -15.88 1.14 -7.56
CA LEU A 332 -16.48 -0.19 -7.60
C LEU A 332 -16.71 -0.74 -6.19
N ILE A 333 -15.77 -0.55 -5.26
CA ILE A 333 -15.91 -1.02 -3.87
C ILE A 333 -17.00 -0.26 -3.14
N ASP A 334 -17.06 1.06 -3.31
CA ASP A 334 -18.10 1.88 -2.69
C ASP A 334 -19.50 1.50 -3.19
N MET A 335 -19.61 1.14 -4.48
CA MET A 335 -20.88 0.72 -5.07
C MET A 335 -21.35 -0.67 -4.62
N THR A 336 -20.43 -1.61 -4.39
CA THR A 336 -20.79 -3.00 -4.05
C THR A 336 -20.76 -3.29 -2.54
N GLY A 337 -20.08 -2.45 -1.75
CA GLY A 337 -19.81 -2.70 -0.34
C GLY A 337 -19.03 -4.00 -0.07
N SER A 338 -18.38 -4.59 -1.09
CA SER A 338 -17.77 -5.93 -0.97
C SER A 338 -16.63 -6.15 -1.94
N TYR A 339 -15.68 -7.02 -1.57
CA TYR A 339 -14.52 -7.38 -2.41
C TYR A 339 -14.85 -8.55 -3.35
N THR A 340 -15.73 -8.29 -4.31
CA THR A 340 -16.15 -9.29 -5.31
C THR A 340 -14.97 -9.79 -6.16
N ARG A 341 -15.20 -10.83 -6.97
CA ARG A 341 -14.18 -11.35 -7.89
C ARG A 341 -13.72 -10.29 -8.89
N GLU A 342 -14.65 -9.47 -9.39
CA GLU A 342 -14.38 -8.37 -10.31
C GLU A 342 -13.44 -7.35 -9.66
N ILE A 343 -13.77 -6.89 -8.45
CA ILE A 343 -12.95 -5.93 -7.70
C ILE A 343 -11.56 -6.49 -7.40
N ARG A 344 -11.44 -7.78 -7.08
CA ARG A 344 -10.13 -8.42 -6.87
C ARG A 344 -9.25 -8.41 -8.13
N LYS A 345 -9.83 -8.48 -9.33
CA LYS A 345 -9.06 -8.29 -10.58
C LYS A 345 -8.50 -6.87 -10.65
N GLU A 346 -9.33 -5.87 -10.38
CA GLU A 346 -8.94 -4.46 -10.45
C GLU A 346 -7.88 -4.11 -9.40
N ILE A 347 -8.03 -4.58 -8.15
CA ILE A 347 -7.03 -4.41 -7.08
C ILE A 347 -5.68 -5.01 -7.49
N ALA A 348 -5.68 -6.22 -8.09
CA ALA A 348 -4.44 -6.83 -8.59
C ALA A 348 -3.84 -6.00 -9.72
N ALA A 349 -4.65 -5.51 -10.66
CA ALA A 349 -4.19 -4.72 -11.80
C ALA A 349 -3.55 -3.39 -11.37
N ILE A 350 -4.16 -2.64 -10.43
CA ILE A 350 -3.55 -1.40 -9.92
C ILE A 350 -2.27 -1.69 -9.11
N LYS A 351 -2.21 -2.80 -8.36
CA LYS A 351 -1.01 -3.19 -7.61
C LYS A 351 0.16 -3.51 -8.54
N ILE A 352 -0.10 -4.21 -9.66
CA ILE A 352 0.90 -4.50 -10.68
C ILE A 352 1.38 -3.21 -11.36
N SER A 353 0.45 -2.33 -11.75
CA SER A 353 0.76 -1.11 -12.49
C SER A 353 1.53 -0.07 -11.67
N ALA A 354 1.28 0.00 -10.35
CA ALA A 354 1.86 1.02 -9.47
C ALA A 354 3.40 1.09 -9.57
N ALA A 355 4.08 -0.06 -9.54
CA ALA A 355 5.55 -0.11 -9.57
C ALA A 355 6.12 0.44 -10.88
N LYS A 356 5.51 0.07 -12.01
CA LYS A 356 5.96 0.51 -13.35
C LYS A 356 5.73 2.01 -13.56
N VAL A 357 4.55 2.50 -13.22
CA VAL A 357 4.20 3.92 -13.39
C VAL A 357 5.11 4.80 -12.53
N MET A 358 5.33 4.41 -11.27
CA MET A 358 6.26 5.11 -10.38
C MET A 358 7.68 5.11 -10.93
N HIS A 359 8.19 3.95 -11.36
CA HIS A 359 9.51 3.85 -11.96
C HIS A 359 9.67 4.82 -13.14
N ASP A 360 8.75 4.75 -14.12
CA ASP A 360 8.88 5.46 -15.38
C ASP A 360 8.76 6.99 -15.19
N VAL A 361 7.79 7.46 -14.41
CA VAL A 361 7.58 8.90 -14.14
C VAL A 361 8.73 9.48 -13.34
N VAL A 362 9.13 8.84 -12.24
CA VAL A 362 10.20 9.35 -11.38
C VAL A 362 11.56 9.29 -12.11
N TYR A 363 11.82 8.25 -12.90
CA TYR A 363 13.07 8.15 -13.65
C TYR A 363 13.20 9.25 -14.72
N ARG A 364 12.13 9.59 -15.44
CA ARG A 364 12.14 10.74 -16.36
C ARG A 364 12.41 12.05 -15.63
N ALA A 365 11.80 12.25 -14.45
CA ALA A 365 12.07 13.41 -13.61
C ALA A 365 13.55 13.48 -13.21
N ILE A 366 14.13 12.38 -12.74
CA ILE A 366 15.56 12.25 -12.44
C ILE A 366 16.42 12.64 -13.64
N HIS A 367 16.13 12.06 -14.81
CA HIS A 367 16.92 12.29 -16.02
C HIS A 367 16.89 13.76 -16.45
N LEU A 368 15.73 14.42 -16.35
CA LEU A 368 15.58 15.85 -16.62
C LEU A 368 16.37 16.74 -15.65
N HIS A 369 16.61 16.30 -14.42
CA HIS A 369 17.43 17.02 -13.45
C HIS A 369 18.93 16.88 -13.71
N GLY A 370 19.37 15.88 -14.48
CA GLY A 370 20.77 15.58 -14.75
C GLY A 370 21.52 15.17 -13.48
N SER A 371 22.72 15.71 -13.25
CA SER A 371 23.51 15.39 -12.04
C SER A 371 22.79 15.72 -10.73
N LEU A 372 21.92 16.73 -10.71
CA LEU A 372 21.11 17.07 -9.55
C LEU A 372 20.12 15.94 -9.20
N GLY A 373 19.52 15.31 -10.22
CA GLY A 373 18.61 14.18 -10.03
C GLY A 373 19.30 12.88 -9.61
N MET A 374 20.61 12.79 -9.85
CA MET A 374 21.46 11.69 -9.36
C MET A 374 22.01 11.93 -7.95
N SER A 375 21.85 13.14 -7.41
CA SER A 375 22.35 13.50 -6.08
C SER A 375 21.29 13.28 -4.99
N ASN A 376 21.75 13.28 -3.74
CA ASN A 376 20.88 13.32 -2.56
C ASN A 376 20.38 14.73 -2.21
N GLU A 377 20.64 15.74 -3.05
CA GLU A 377 20.11 17.10 -2.89
C GLU A 377 18.66 17.24 -3.41
N THR A 378 18.07 16.14 -3.89
CA THR A 378 16.65 16.06 -4.24
C THR A 378 16.04 14.80 -3.64
N PRO A 379 14.71 14.77 -3.38
CA PRO A 379 14.04 13.56 -2.94
C PRO A 379 13.87 12.50 -4.05
N LEU A 380 14.24 12.80 -5.31
CA LEU A 380 13.97 11.94 -6.46
C LEU A 380 14.64 10.57 -6.35
N GLY A 381 15.85 10.50 -5.80
CA GLY A 381 16.55 9.23 -5.58
C GLY A 381 15.75 8.29 -4.66
N ASP A 382 15.25 8.80 -3.53
CA ASP A 382 14.42 8.03 -2.61
C ASP A 382 13.09 7.62 -3.25
N MET A 383 12.46 8.54 -4.01
CA MET A 383 11.24 8.24 -4.75
C MET A 383 11.45 7.09 -5.74
N TRP A 384 12.54 7.09 -6.50
CA TRP A 384 12.82 6.03 -7.47
C TRP A 384 13.15 4.70 -6.78
N MET A 385 13.92 4.72 -5.69
CA MET A 385 14.21 3.53 -4.89
C MET A 385 12.95 2.89 -4.27
N SER A 386 11.86 3.65 -4.11
CA SER A 386 10.58 3.11 -3.64
C SER A 386 9.82 2.31 -4.72
N ALA A 387 10.11 2.51 -6.02
CA ALA A 387 9.39 1.83 -7.10
C ALA A 387 9.63 0.30 -7.14
N PRO A 388 10.87 -0.23 -7.02
CA PRO A 388 11.08 -1.67 -6.87
C PRO A 388 10.39 -2.25 -5.64
N TRP A 389 10.38 -1.50 -4.54
CA TRP A 389 9.71 -1.92 -3.30
C TRP A 389 8.21 -2.10 -3.49
N MET A 390 7.54 -1.16 -4.19
CA MET A 390 6.12 -1.27 -4.58
C MET A 390 5.81 -2.55 -5.38
N GLY A 391 6.77 -3.01 -6.19
CA GLY A 391 6.63 -4.22 -6.99
C GLY A 391 6.77 -5.52 -6.20
N ILE A 392 7.35 -5.48 -5.00
CA ILE A 392 7.70 -6.63 -4.16
C ILE A 392 6.78 -6.75 -2.94
N MET A 393 6.53 -5.65 -2.23
CA MET A 393 5.77 -5.67 -0.98
C MET A 393 4.29 -6.04 -1.22
N ASP A 394 3.64 -6.61 -0.21
CA ASP A 394 2.22 -7.01 -0.26
C ASP A 394 1.88 -7.86 -1.51
N GLY A 395 2.70 -8.88 -1.73
CA GLY A 395 2.66 -9.73 -2.91
C GLY A 395 3.45 -9.14 -4.08
N SER A 396 4.31 -9.98 -4.67
CA SER A 396 5.09 -9.60 -5.85
C SER A 396 4.18 -9.33 -7.04
N SER A 397 4.67 -8.51 -7.97
CA SER A 397 3.95 -8.23 -9.22
C SER A 397 3.66 -9.52 -9.98
N GLU A 398 4.54 -10.52 -9.92
CA GLU A 398 4.42 -11.82 -10.57
C GLU A 398 3.29 -12.65 -9.94
N SER A 399 3.22 -12.73 -8.61
CA SER A 399 2.11 -13.40 -7.91
C SER A 399 0.76 -12.75 -8.22
N HIS A 400 0.73 -11.42 -8.31
CA HIS A 400 -0.50 -10.70 -8.71
C HIS A 400 -0.86 -10.93 -10.18
N LYS A 401 0.11 -10.98 -11.10
CA LYS A 401 -0.13 -11.30 -12.53
C LYS A 401 -0.70 -12.71 -12.70
N GLU A 402 -0.14 -13.69 -11.99
CA GLU A 402 -0.64 -15.07 -12.02
C GLU A 402 -2.09 -15.14 -11.54
N ASN A 403 -2.38 -14.52 -10.40
CA ASN A 403 -3.74 -14.48 -9.85
C ASN A 403 -4.71 -13.74 -10.77
N LEU A 404 -4.32 -12.58 -11.32
CA LEU A 404 -5.13 -11.83 -12.27
C LEU A 404 -5.43 -12.67 -13.51
N ALA A 405 -4.44 -13.36 -14.08
CA ALA A 405 -4.63 -14.24 -15.24
C ALA A 405 -5.62 -15.37 -14.93
N LYS A 406 -5.48 -16.04 -13.77
CA LYS A 406 -6.45 -17.06 -13.32
C LYS A 406 -7.85 -16.47 -13.17
N LEU A 407 -7.97 -15.29 -12.57
CA LEU A 407 -9.26 -14.62 -12.41
C LEU A 407 -9.88 -14.16 -13.73
N MET A 408 -9.09 -13.78 -14.73
CA MET A 408 -9.60 -13.45 -16.06
C MET A 408 -10.06 -14.69 -16.82
N LEU A 409 -9.25 -15.76 -16.83
CA LEU A 409 -9.51 -16.93 -17.66
C LEU A 409 -10.79 -17.69 -17.29
N ARG A 410 -11.24 -17.70 -16.02
CA ARG A 410 -12.53 -18.35 -15.68
C ARG A 410 -13.78 -17.56 -16.14
N GLU A 411 -13.62 -16.49 -16.91
CA GLU A 411 -14.73 -15.79 -17.59
C GLU A 411 -14.91 -16.28 -19.04
N TYR A 412 -14.01 -17.15 -19.51
CA TYR A 412 -14.00 -17.66 -20.86
C TYR A 412 -14.14 -19.18 -20.85
N GLU A 413 -14.83 -19.70 -21.85
CA GLU A 413 -14.93 -21.12 -22.13
C GLU A 413 -14.02 -21.48 -23.33
N PRO A 414 -13.39 -22.66 -23.33
CA PRO A 414 -12.64 -23.11 -24.49
C PRO A 414 -13.57 -23.32 -25.69
N CYS A 415 -13.03 -23.12 -26.89
CA CYS A 415 -13.69 -23.55 -28.11
C CYS A 415 -13.31 -25.01 -28.38
N GLU A 416 -14.30 -25.90 -28.42
CA GLU A 416 -14.11 -27.35 -28.65
C GLU A 416 -13.82 -27.69 -30.12
N ASP A 417 -14.01 -26.74 -31.04
CA ASP A 417 -13.71 -26.90 -32.46
C ASP A 417 -12.21 -26.76 -32.76
N LEU A 418 -11.78 -27.25 -33.93
CA LEU A 418 -10.38 -27.20 -34.39
C LEU A 418 -9.79 -25.78 -34.41
N PHE A 419 -10.62 -24.76 -34.66
CA PHE A 419 -10.23 -23.36 -34.63
C PHE A 419 -11.20 -22.57 -33.73
N PRO A 420 -10.76 -21.44 -33.14
CA PRO A 420 -11.62 -20.60 -32.31
C PRO A 420 -12.90 -20.14 -33.01
N SER A 421 -13.91 -19.75 -32.24
CA SER A 421 -15.20 -19.26 -32.76
C SER A 421 -15.06 -18.04 -33.69
N TYR A 422 -13.99 -17.27 -33.53
CA TYR A 422 -13.63 -16.13 -34.39
C TYR A 422 -12.77 -16.51 -35.61
N HIS A 423 -12.71 -17.80 -35.99
CA HIS A 423 -12.04 -18.24 -37.20
C HIS A 423 -12.79 -17.76 -38.45
N LEU A 424 -12.20 -16.80 -39.16
CA LEU A 424 -12.88 -16.06 -40.23
C LEU A 424 -13.56 -16.93 -41.30
N PRO A 425 -12.96 -18.01 -41.84
CA PRO A 425 -13.63 -18.86 -42.82
C PRO A 425 -14.95 -19.47 -42.31
N ARG A 426 -14.96 -19.92 -41.05
CA ARG A 426 -16.18 -20.43 -40.40
C ARG A 426 -17.21 -19.32 -40.25
N MET A 427 -16.80 -18.15 -39.73
CA MET A 427 -17.71 -17.00 -39.56
C MET A 427 -18.32 -16.56 -40.89
N GLN A 428 -17.54 -16.55 -41.97
CA GLN A 428 -18.01 -16.23 -43.31
C GLN A 428 -19.03 -17.24 -43.82
N GLU A 429 -18.79 -18.55 -43.62
CA GLU A 429 -19.73 -19.60 -44.02
C GLU A 429 -21.04 -19.52 -43.23
N GLU A 430 -20.97 -19.37 -41.91
CA GLU A 430 -22.15 -19.20 -41.03
C GLU A 430 -22.93 -17.94 -41.38
N ALA A 431 -22.23 -16.82 -41.64
CA ALA A 431 -22.84 -15.59 -42.09
C ALA A 431 -23.51 -15.76 -43.46
N ALA A 432 -22.84 -16.38 -44.44
CA ALA A 432 -23.40 -16.62 -45.77
C ALA A 432 -24.66 -17.48 -45.71
N LYS A 433 -24.68 -18.55 -44.89
CA LYS A 433 -25.87 -19.38 -44.65
C LYS A 433 -27.02 -18.56 -44.06
N LYS A 434 -26.76 -17.78 -43.01
CA LYS A 434 -27.77 -16.90 -42.37
C LYS A 434 -28.33 -15.89 -43.36
N PHE A 435 -27.46 -15.16 -44.06
CA PHE A 435 -27.87 -14.08 -44.94
C PHE A 435 -28.51 -14.59 -46.24
N THR A 436 -28.23 -15.81 -46.69
CA THR A 436 -28.99 -16.43 -47.80
C THR A 436 -30.48 -16.55 -47.45
N VAL A 437 -30.81 -16.96 -46.22
CA VAL A 437 -32.21 -17.04 -45.75
C VAL A 437 -32.83 -15.66 -45.61
N VAL A 438 -32.09 -14.70 -45.05
CA VAL A 438 -32.53 -13.30 -44.93
C VAL A 438 -32.83 -12.70 -46.30
N ILE A 439 -31.90 -12.83 -47.25
CA ILE A 439 -32.05 -12.32 -48.62
C ILE A 439 -33.32 -12.90 -49.25
N LYS A 440 -33.53 -14.22 -49.17
CA LYS A 440 -34.76 -14.85 -49.71
C LYS A 440 -36.04 -14.26 -49.10
N LYS A 441 -36.09 -14.10 -47.78
CA LYS A 441 -37.26 -13.58 -47.05
C LYS A 441 -37.60 -12.13 -47.41
N TYR A 442 -36.59 -11.26 -47.53
CA TYR A 442 -36.80 -9.83 -47.75
C TYR A 442 -36.86 -9.45 -49.23
N ALA A 443 -36.24 -10.22 -50.13
CA ALA A 443 -36.37 -10.02 -51.56
C ALA A 443 -37.76 -10.41 -52.09
N SER A 444 -38.43 -11.39 -51.49
CA SER A 444 -39.79 -11.82 -51.89
C SER A 444 -40.91 -10.88 -51.43
N ASN A 445 -40.64 -9.92 -50.54
CA ASN A 445 -41.61 -8.91 -50.08
C ASN A 445 -41.51 -7.58 -50.87
N SER A 446 -40.66 -7.52 -51.89
CA SER A 446 -40.47 -6.35 -52.76
C SER A 446 -41.15 -6.51 -54.13
N GLN A 447 -41.97 -7.56 -54.29
CA GLN A 447 -42.96 -7.76 -55.35
C GLN A 447 -44.34 -7.80 -54.70
#